data_AF-A0A9D6QLP5-F1
#
_entry.id   AF-A0A9D6QLP5-F1
#
_cell.length_a   1.000
_cell.length_b   1.000
_cell.length_c   1.000
_cell.angle_alpha   90.00
_cell.angle_beta   90.00
_cell.angle_gamma   90.00
#
_symmetry.space_group_name_H-M   'P 1'
#
loop_
_entity.id
_entity.type
_entity.pdbx_description
1 polymer ?
#
loop_
_entity_poly.entity_id
_entity_poly.type
_entity_poly.pdbx_seq_one_letter_code
_entity_poly.pdbx_strand_id
1 'polypeptide(L)'
;MGGRTFLFGAVLSVVFAQAQVFALECDLGKQNQPDEIVGGGGLPRLELLPRRSVLPTLRKGEKGPFQKAEDEMWEKNQEATATLKAMQAKYPGNRDWIAVVPGESEQWGHHKAPPKSLDPDGTLISDKFKARLDRAFALVKDGVTPFIMVSGGSPDHDNFDYNESARGKAYLLKKYGNDKSLDPPLSKRIFVEPFATTSPANIHNTDKMCRKLGVEQSFVITECDGVTTQGFYLENHVISTFDSRCRDVVGREVGDFSRYEIQVDGTETRHLVLYHNIAPANEIASLRYAY
;
A
#
# COMPACT_ATOMS: atom_id res chain seq x y z
N MET A 1 -27.02 35.78 -44.82
CA MET A 1 -26.02 34.78 -45.26
C MET A 1 -24.98 34.67 -44.17
N GLY A 2 -25.01 33.60 -43.37
CA GLY A 2 -24.11 33.41 -42.24
C GLY A 2 -24.26 31.97 -41.74
N GLY A 3 -23.26 31.15 -42.04
CA GLY A 3 -23.28 29.72 -41.84
C GLY A 3 -23.20 29.29 -40.38
N ARG A 4 -24.02 28.30 -40.03
CA ARG A 4 -23.80 27.39 -38.90
C ARG A 4 -23.84 25.98 -39.47
N THR A 5 -22.66 25.39 -39.62
CA THR A 5 -22.53 23.98 -39.95
C THR A 5 -22.16 23.26 -38.66
N PHE A 6 -23.11 22.48 -38.13
CA PHE A 6 -22.84 21.42 -37.17
C PHE A 6 -22.11 20.29 -37.91
N LEU A 7 -20.98 19.84 -37.39
CA LEU A 7 -20.44 18.51 -37.71
C LEU A 7 -20.35 17.69 -36.41
N PHE A 8 -21.27 16.74 -36.31
CA PHE A 8 -21.16 15.55 -35.49
C PHE A 8 -20.39 14.49 -36.30
N GLY A 9 -19.44 13.80 -35.68
CA GLY A 9 -18.70 12.65 -36.23
C GLY A 9 -17.21 12.74 -35.83
N ALA A 10 -16.57 11.75 -35.23
CA ALA A 10 -16.87 10.35 -35.05
C ALA A 10 -16.24 9.83 -33.75
N VAL A 11 -16.97 8.97 -33.05
CA VAL A 11 -16.48 8.06 -32.00
C VAL A 11 -16.27 6.70 -32.66
N LEU A 12 -15.37 5.89 -32.08
CA LEU A 12 -14.96 4.53 -32.45
C LEU A 12 -13.91 4.43 -33.56
N SER A 13 -12.67 4.14 -33.17
CA SER A 13 -11.93 2.92 -33.56
C SER A 13 -10.42 3.04 -33.30
N VAL A 14 -9.94 2.95 -32.05
CA VAL A 14 -8.57 2.47 -31.73
C VAL A 14 -8.52 1.93 -30.29
N VAL A 15 -9.19 0.82 -30.00
CA VAL A 15 -8.92 0.01 -28.79
C VAL A 15 -9.08 -1.46 -29.16
N PHE A 16 -8.21 -1.98 -30.03
CA PHE A 16 -8.04 -3.43 -30.26
C PHE A 16 -6.78 -3.67 -31.10
N ALA A 17 -5.60 -3.41 -30.54
CA ALA A 17 -4.32 -3.93 -31.06
C ALA A 17 -3.17 -3.62 -30.10
N GLN A 18 -3.08 -4.31 -28.95
CA GLN A 18 -1.79 -4.53 -28.25
C GLN A 18 -1.86 -5.53 -27.08
N ALA A 19 -2.80 -6.48 -27.10
CA ALA A 19 -2.86 -7.57 -26.13
C ALA A 19 -2.25 -8.86 -26.70
N GLN A 20 -1.00 -8.82 -27.18
CA GLN A 20 -0.25 -10.01 -27.62
C GLN A 20 1.28 -9.82 -27.53
N VAL A 21 1.81 -9.30 -26.41
CA VAL A 21 3.19 -9.58 -25.97
C VAL A 21 3.19 -9.39 -24.45
N PHE A 22 3.74 -10.35 -23.71
CA PHE A 22 4.09 -10.37 -22.27
C PHE A 22 3.54 -11.60 -21.53
N ALA A 23 4.06 -12.74 -21.96
CA ALA A 23 4.23 -13.92 -21.12
C ALA A 23 5.67 -14.41 -21.34
N LEU A 24 6.64 -13.65 -20.83
CA LEU A 24 8.04 -14.06 -20.74
C LEU A 24 8.76 -13.15 -19.72
N GLU A 25 9.50 -13.80 -18.82
CA GLU A 25 10.58 -13.25 -18.01
C GLU A 25 10.21 -12.50 -16.71
N CYS A 26 9.55 -13.20 -15.79
CA CYS A 26 9.93 -13.12 -14.37
C CYS A 26 10.79 -14.34 -14.00
N ASP A 27 11.91 -14.51 -14.71
CA ASP A 27 12.99 -15.41 -14.28
C ASP A 27 14.32 -14.93 -14.89
N LEU A 28 14.88 -13.87 -14.31
CA LEU A 28 16.26 -13.46 -14.55
C LEU A 28 17.01 -13.34 -13.22
N GLY A 29 16.98 -14.44 -12.47
CA GLY A 29 18.06 -14.80 -11.58
C GLY A 29 18.80 -16.01 -12.16
N LYS A 30 20.04 -15.78 -12.59
CA LYS A 30 21.09 -16.75 -12.99
C LYS A 30 21.23 -17.00 -14.50
N GLN A 31 22.20 -16.32 -15.13
CA GLN A 31 23.03 -16.93 -16.16
C GLN A 31 24.46 -16.41 -16.06
N ASN A 32 25.35 -17.29 -15.59
CA ASN A 32 26.74 -17.41 -16.03
C ASN A 32 27.17 -18.85 -15.74
N GLN A 33 27.19 -19.66 -16.79
CA GLN A 33 27.87 -20.95 -16.90
C GLN A 33 28.23 -21.09 -18.40
N PRO A 34 29.33 -21.77 -18.77
CA PRO A 34 29.43 -23.20 -18.52
C PRO A 34 30.82 -23.72 -18.15
N ASP A 35 30.85 -24.82 -17.41
CA ASP A 35 31.70 -25.94 -17.78
C ASP A 35 31.00 -27.27 -17.44
N GLU A 36 31.26 -28.22 -18.32
CA GLU A 36 30.73 -29.57 -18.51
C GLU A 36 30.34 -30.36 -17.25
N ILE A 37 29.16 -31.01 -17.26
CA ILE A 37 29.01 -32.37 -16.70
C ILE A 37 28.06 -33.20 -17.58
N VAL A 38 28.62 -34.26 -18.14
CA VAL A 38 27.97 -35.43 -18.74
C VAL A 38 27.39 -36.32 -17.63
N GLY A 39 26.16 -36.82 -17.78
CA GLY A 39 25.70 -37.98 -17.02
C GLY A 39 24.21 -38.00 -16.73
N GLY A 40 23.47 -38.83 -17.47
CA GLY A 40 22.05 -39.09 -17.24
C GLY A 40 21.78 -39.81 -15.92
N GLY A 41 20.83 -39.28 -15.16
CA GLY A 41 20.21 -39.92 -14.01
C GLY A 41 18.77 -39.40 -13.88
N GLY A 42 17.79 -40.30 -13.91
CA GLY A 42 16.37 -39.96 -13.82
C GLY A 42 16.06 -39.19 -12.54
N LEU A 43 15.40 -38.03 -12.67
CA LEU A 43 14.96 -37.24 -11.53
C LEU A 43 13.81 -37.97 -10.81
N PRO A 44 13.86 -38.12 -9.48
CA PRO A 44 12.74 -38.65 -8.73
C PRO A 44 11.56 -37.68 -8.78
N ARG A 45 10.37 -38.24 -8.95
CA ARG A 45 9.08 -37.54 -8.93
C ARG A 45 8.92 -36.83 -7.58
N LEU A 46 8.96 -35.50 -7.55
CA LEU A 46 8.64 -34.71 -6.35
C LEU A 46 7.16 -34.94 -6.00
N GLU A 47 6.90 -35.67 -4.92
CA GLU A 47 5.59 -35.65 -4.27
C GLU A 47 5.39 -34.28 -3.61
N LEU A 48 4.45 -33.50 -4.14
CA LEU A 48 3.96 -32.27 -3.52
C LEU A 48 3.25 -32.65 -2.22
N LEU A 49 3.96 -32.58 -1.09
CA LEU A 49 3.34 -32.69 0.22
C LEU A 49 2.29 -31.57 0.39
N PRO A 50 1.08 -31.89 0.87
CA PRO A 50 0.05 -30.89 1.08
C PRO A 50 0.52 -29.87 2.12
N ARG A 51 0.59 -28.58 1.73
CA ARG A 51 0.79 -27.45 2.64
C ARG A 51 -0.44 -27.26 3.52
N ARG A 52 -0.62 -28.10 4.54
CA ARG A 52 -1.51 -27.78 5.66
C ARG A 52 -0.72 -26.91 6.63
N SER A 53 -0.95 -25.60 6.60
CA SER A 53 -0.57 -24.73 7.71
C SER A 53 -1.37 -25.19 8.94
N VAL A 54 -0.71 -25.87 9.87
CA VAL A 54 -1.30 -26.22 11.15
C VAL A 54 -1.28 -24.94 11.98
N LEU A 55 -2.31 -24.10 11.82
CA LEU A 55 -2.51 -22.99 12.73
C LEU A 55 -2.78 -23.58 14.13
N PRO A 56 -2.15 -23.04 15.19
CA PRO A 56 -2.38 -23.52 16.54
C PRO A 56 -3.86 -23.38 16.90
N THR A 57 -4.47 -24.46 17.39
CA THR A 57 -5.82 -24.40 17.98
C THR A 57 -5.79 -23.50 19.21
N LEU A 58 -6.32 -22.29 19.05
CA LEU A 58 -6.48 -21.32 20.14
C LEU A 58 -7.49 -21.84 21.16
N ARG A 59 -7.24 -21.62 22.46
CA ARG A 59 -8.23 -21.94 23.49
C ARG A 59 -9.40 -20.96 23.40
N LYS A 60 -10.58 -21.38 23.86
CA LYS A 60 -11.77 -20.53 23.93
C LYS A 60 -11.45 -19.26 24.76
N GLY A 61 -11.45 -18.10 24.09
CA GLY A 61 -11.15 -16.80 24.69
C GLY A 61 -9.70 -16.33 24.53
N GLU A 62 -8.79 -17.15 24.01
CA GLU A 62 -7.45 -16.69 23.62
C GLU A 62 -7.55 -15.90 22.31
N LYS A 63 -7.08 -14.66 22.36
CA LYS A 63 -6.88 -13.87 21.16
C LYS A 63 -5.76 -14.51 20.34
N GLY A 64 -6.03 -14.78 19.07
CA GLY A 64 -4.99 -15.19 18.14
C GLY A 64 -3.91 -14.11 17.98
N PRO A 65 -2.71 -14.48 17.50
CA PRO A 65 -1.61 -13.54 17.30
C PRO A 65 -2.02 -12.34 16.41
N PHE A 66 -2.89 -12.56 15.42
CA PHE A 66 -3.44 -11.50 14.57
C PHE A 66 -4.31 -10.50 15.34
N GLN A 67 -5.16 -10.97 16.24
CA GLN A 67 -6.02 -10.09 17.04
C GLN A 67 -5.19 -9.26 18.01
N LYS A 68 -4.12 -9.83 18.57
CA LYS A 68 -3.20 -9.10 19.45
C LYS A 68 -2.46 -7.99 18.69
N ALA A 69 -1.93 -8.30 17.49
CA ALA A 69 -1.31 -7.31 16.62
C ALA A 69 -2.28 -6.17 16.25
N GLU A 70 -3.53 -6.50 15.94
CA GLU A 70 -4.56 -5.53 15.63
C GLU A 70 -4.93 -4.62 16.82
N ASP A 71 -4.96 -5.16 18.04
CA ASP A 71 -5.19 -4.37 19.25
C ASP A 71 -4.00 -3.42 19.52
N GLU A 72 -2.76 -3.89 19.38
CA GLU A 72 -1.54 -3.08 19.51
C GLU A 72 -1.50 -1.97 18.45
N MET A 73 -1.94 -2.25 17.22
CA MET A 73 -2.14 -1.24 16.19
C MET A 73 -3.09 -0.15 16.68
N TRP A 74 -4.22 -0.56 17.27
CA TRP A 74 -5.25 0.38 17.67
C TRP A 74 -4.81 1.28 18.81
N GLU A 75 -4.13 0.70 19.79
CA GLU A 75 -3.54 1.43 20.91
C GLU A 75 -2.59 2.53 20.43
N LYS A 76 -1.71 2.22 19.48
CA LYS A 76 -0.78 3.20 18.89
C LYS A 76 -1.45 4.34 18.12
N ASN A 77 -2.72 4.17 17.75
CA ASN A 77 -3.45 5.08 16.87
C ASN A 77 -4.61 5.81 17.57
N GLN A 78 -4.74 5.71 18.90
CA GLN A 78 -5.87 6.29 19.64
C GLN A 78 -5.98 7.82 19.45
N GLU A 79 -4.86 8.54 19.55
CA GLU A 79 -4.87 10.00 19.40
C GLU A 79 -5.27 10.44 17.99
N ALA A 80 -4.71 9.81 16.96
CA ALA A 80 -5.07 10.08 15.58
C ALA A 80 -6.53 9.71 15.29
N THR A 81 -7.04 8.63 15.90
CA THR A 81 -8.44 8.20 15.78
C THR A 81 -9.39 9.21 16.39
N ALA A 82 -9.14 9.65 17.63
CA ALA A 82 -9.96 10.66 18.29
C ALA A 82 -9.97 11.97 17.49
N THR A 83 -8.81 12.35 16.96
CA THR A 83 -8.63 13.52 16.12
C THR A 83 -9.43 13.41 14.83
N LEU A 84 -9.34 12.28 14.12
CA LEU A 84 -10.10 12.02 12.90
C LEU A 84 -11.60 12.07 13.16
N LYS A 85 -12.08 11.46 14.24
CA LYS A 85 -13.50 11.48 14.59
C LYS A 85 -14.02 12.88 14.89
N ALA A 86 -13.24 13.70 15.59
CA ALA A 86 -13.59 15.11 15.81
C ALA A 86 -13.66 15.89 14.49
N MET A 87 -12.72 15.65 13.57
CA MET A 87 -12.73 16.30 12.25
C MET A 87 -13.88 15.81 11.37
N GLN A 88 -14.21 14.51 11.37
CA GLN A 88 -15.36 13.95 10.67
C GLN A 88 -16.67 14.57 11.14
N ALA A 89 -16.84 14.77 12.44
CA ALA A 89 -18.01 15.45 12.99
C ALA A 89 -18.11 16.92 12.53
N LYS A 90 -16.96 17.59 12.38
CA LYS A 90 -16.89 18.99 11.93
C LYS A 90 -17.08 19.14 10.41
N TYR A 91 -16.64 18.16 9.63
CA TYR A 91 -16.62 18.19 8.16
C TYR A 91 -17.22 16.90 7.56
N PRO A 92 -18.52 16.63 7.77
CA PRO A 92 -19.14 15.34 7.41
C PRO A 92 -19.18 15.07 5.89
N GLY A 93 -18.99 16.09 5.06
CA GLY A 93 -18.96 15.94 3.59
C GLY A 93 -17.58 15.63 3.02
N ASN A 94 -16.50 15.67 3.82
CA ASN A 94 -15.19 15.30 3.32
C ASN A 94 -15.11 13.78 3.10
N ARG A 95 -14.59 13.36 1.93
CA ARG A 95 -14.40 11.95 1.57
C ARG A 95 -12.94 11.54 1.61
N ASP A 96 -12.05 12.52 1.47
CA ASP A 96 -10.62 12.36 1.31
C ASP A 96 -9.93 12.54 2.66
N TRP A 97 -9.93 11.48 3.47
CA TRP A 97 -9.47 11.59 4.85
C TRP A 97 -8.00 11.25 5.05
N ILE A 98 -7.46 10.33 4.23
CA ILE A 98 -6.18 9.69 4.51
C ILE A 98 -5.33 9.59 3.24
N ALA A 99 -4.08 10.04 3.32
CA ALA A 99 -3.00 9.68 2.41
C ALA A 99 -2.25 8.46 2.95
N VAL A 100 -2.38 7.34 2.27
CA VAL A 100 -1.75 6.06 2.59
C VAL A 100 -0.37 5.99 1.93
N VAL A 101 0.65 5.76 2.72
CA VAL A 101 2.04 5.65 2.28
C VAL A 101 2.51 4.21 2.54
N PRO A 102 2.50 3.34 1.52
CA PRO A 102 3.07 2.00 1.66
C PRO A 102 4.59 2.07 1.77
N GLY A 103 5.13 1.17 2.60
CA GLY A 103 6.55 0.95 2.82
C GLY A 103 7.29 0.63 1.52
N GLU A 104 8.60 0.87 1.55
CA GLU A 104 9.47 0.69 0.40
C GLU A 104 10.91 0.47 0.84
N SER A 105 11.39 -0.77 0.69
CA SER A 105 12.74 -1.17 1.05
C SER A 105 13.52 -1.77 -0.13
N GLU A 106 12.99 -1.76 -1.36
CA GLU A 106 13.61 -2.41 -2.52
C GLU A 106 14.97 -1.81 -2.89
N GLN A 107 15.28 -0.58 -2.43
CA GLN A 107 16.59 0.06 -2.59
C GLN A 107 17.75 -0.82 -2.07
N TRP A 108 17.52 -1.70 -1.10
CA TRP A 108 18.53 -2.61 -0.55
C TRP A 108 18.35 -4.06 -0.96
N GLY A 109 17.45 -4.32 -1.92
CA GLY A 109 17.06 -5.65 -2.37
C GLY A 109 15.60 -5.98 -2.05
N HIS A 110 15.07 -6.99 -2.72
CA HIS A 110 13.67 -7.41 -2.54
C HIS A 110 13.43 -7.81 -1.08
N HIS A 111 12.63 -7.01 -0.37
CA HIS A 111 12.30 -7.19 1.05
C HIS A 111 13.52 -7.15 1.99
N LYS A 112 14.52 -6.31 1.69
CA LYS A 112 15.72 -6.18 2.52
C LYS A 112 15.78 -4.86 3.29
N ALA A 113 16.24 -4.96 4.54
CA ALA A 113 16.54 -3.81 5.38
C ALA A 113 17.85 -3.16 4.93
N PRO A 114 18.09 -1.88 5.25
CA PRO A 114 19.40 -1.28 5.06
C PRO A 114 20.47 -2.09 5.80
N PRO A 115 21.64 -2.31 5.19
CA PRO A 115 22.78 -2.87 5.89
C PRO A 115 23.08 -2.09 7.17
N LYS A 116 23.34 -2.77 8.29
CA LYS A 116 23.63 -2.11 9.59
C LYS A 116 24.78 -1.10 9.51
N SER A 117 25.75 -1.33 8.63
CA SER A 117 26.87 -0.40 8.37
C SER A 117 26.42 0.93 7.75
N LEU A 118 25.31 0.95 7.03
CA LEU A 118 24.72 2.14 6.42
C LEU A 118 23.66 2.80 7.31
N ASP A 119 23.18 2.10 8.33
CA ASP A 119 22.14 2.55 9.24
C ASP A 119 22.51 2.31 10.72
N PRO A 120 23.59 2.95 11.22
CA PRO A 120 24.05 2.75 12.60
C PRO A 120 23.01 3.23 13.63
N ASP A 121 22.16 4.19 13.26
CA ASP A 121 21.18 4.82 14.14
C ASP A 121 19.78 4.19 14.03
N GLY A 122 19.57 3.23 13.13
CA GLY A 122 18.26 2.59 12.96
C GLY A 122 17.18 3.50 12.38
N THR A 123 17.56 4.55 11.64
CA THR A 123 16.63 5.58 11.15
C THR A 123 16.49 5.62 9.62
N LEU A 124 17.32 4.86 8.91
CA LEU A 124 17.37 4.92 7.46
C LEU A 124 16.10 4.35 6.83
N ILE A 125 15.59 5.07 5.84
CA ILE A 125 14.50 4.66 4.93
C ILE A 125 14.94 4.97 3.49
N SER A 126 14.39 4.25 2.51
CA SER A 126 14.77 4.42 1.11
C SER A 126 14.41 5.81 0.59
N ASP A 127 15.09 6.27 -0.44
CA ASP A 127 14.84 7.60 -1.01
C ASP A 127 13.46 7.69 -1.67
N LYS A 128 13.00 6.59 -2.26
CA LYS A 128 11.63 6.44 -2.75
C LYS A 128 10.61 6.57 -1.62
N PHE A 129 10.86 5.92 -0.47
CA PHE A 129 9.96 6.04 0.67
C PHE A 129 9.92 7.47 1.22
N LYS A 130 11.07 8.15 1.32
CA LYS A 130 11.14 9.58 1.70
C LYS A 130 10.31 10.44 0.76
N ALA A 131 10.45 10.26 -0.55
CA ALA A 131 9.70 11.04 -1.54
C ALA A 131 8.17 10.84 -1.40
N ARG A 132 7.72 9.60 -1.16
CA ARG A 132 6.30 9.32 -0.89
C ARG A 132 5.82 9.99 0.41
N LEU A 133 6.61 9.93 1.49
CA LEU A 133 6.30 10.57 2.78
C LEU A 133 6.23 12.10 2.65
N ASP A 134 7.19 12.70 1.94
CA ASP A 134 7.22 14.14 1.67
C ASP A 134 5.98 14.59 0.90
N ARG A 135 5.56 13.80 -0.11
CA ARG A 135 4.34 14.05 -0.88
C ARG A 135 3.09 13.92 -0.01
N ALA A 136 3.01 12.91 0.85
CA ALA A 136 1.89 12.76 1.79
C ALA A 136 1.79 13.95 2.76
N PHE A 137 2.92 14.46 3.26
CA PHE A 137 2.94 15.66 4.08
C PHE A 137 2.45 16.90 3.32
N ALA A 138 2.88 17.08 2.07
CA ALA A 138 2.39 18.19 1.24
C ALA A 138 0.86 18.16 1.11
N LEU A 139 0.25 17.00 0.85
CA LEU A 139 -1.21 16.87 0.80
C LEU A 139 -1.90 17.24 2.12
N VAL A 140 -1.29 16.96 3.26
CA VAL A 140 -1.80 17.40 4.57
C VAL A 140 -1.70 18.89 4.74
N LYS A 141 -0.54 19.46 4.39
CA LYS A 141 -0.28 20.89 4.50
C LYS A 141 -1.21 21.72 3.62
N ASP A 142 -1.48 21.23 2.41
CA ASP A 142 -2.35 21.89 1.45
C ASP A 142 -3.84 21.62 1.70
N GLY A 143 -4.17 20.82 2.72
CA GLY A 143 -5.55 20.51 3.11
C GLY A 143 -6.28 19.54 2.19
N VAL A 144 -5.58 18.86 1.27
CA VAL A 144 -6.15 17.84 0.38
C VAL A 144 -6.60 16.60 1.16
N THR A 145 -5.81 16.19 2.16
CA THR A 145 -6.16 15.11 3.08
C THR A 145 -5.73 15.47 4.50
N PRO A 146 -6.56 15.32 5.54
CA PRO A 146 -6.18 15.71 6.89
C PRO A 146 -5.23 14.74 7.61
N PHE A 147 -5.08 13.49 7.15
CA PHE A 147 -4.26 12.47 7.80
C PHE A 147 -3.32 11.75 6.83
N ILE A 148 -2.27 11.16 7.41
CA ILE A 148 -1.34 10.24 6.77
C ILE A 148 -1.49 8.88 7.45
N MET A 149 -1.50 7.80 6.69
CA MET A 149 -1.31 6.45 7.20
C MET A 149 -0.02 5.89 6.63
N VAL A 150 0.94 5.55 7.48
CA VAL A 150 2.16 4.86 7.05
C VAL A 150 1.96 3.37 7.29
N SER A 151 1.99 2.58 6.22
CA SER A 151 1.77 1.13 6.26
C SER A 151 3.05 0.42 5.83
N GLY A 152 3.51 -0.54 6.63
CA GLY A 152 4.75 -1.26 6.40
C GLY A 152 5.34 -1.84 7.68
N GLY A 153 5.65 -3.13 7.65
CA GLY A 153 6.16 -3.91 8.75
C GLY A 153 7.67 -4.13 8.67
N SER A 154 8.11 -5.32 9.08
CA SER A 154 9.51 -5.73 9.01
C SER A 154 9.69 -6.76 7.89
N PRO A 155 9.89 -6.34 6.62
CA PRO A 155 9.96 -7.24 5.48
C PRO A 155 11.19 -8.16 5.52
N ASP A 156 12.26 -7.76 6.21
CA ASP A 156 13.49 -8.53 6.33
C ASP A 156 13.47 -9.43 7.57
N HIS A 157 13.32 -10.74 7.35
CA HIS A 157 13.33 -11.74 8.42
C HIS A 157 14.65 -11.81 9.19
N ASP A 158 15.75 -11.31 8.62
CA ASP A 158 17.05 -11.28 9.29
C ASP A 158 17.22 -10.02 10.16
N ASN A 159 16.31 -9.05 10.04
CA ASN A 159 16.38 -7.75 10.69
C ASN A 159 15.02 -7.25 11.17
N PHE A 160 14.48 -7.92 12.20
CA PHE A 160 13.15 -7.62 12.74
C PHE A 160 13.01 -6.20 13.32
N ASP A 161 14.12 -5.57 13.73
CA ASP A 161 14.15 -4.20 14.25
C ASP A 161 13.90 -3.14 13.16
N TYR A 162 14.00 -3.52 11.88
CA TYR A 162 13.65 -2.67 10.75
C TYR A 162 12.13 -2.70 10.51
N ASN A 163 11.39 -1.77 11.11
CA ASN A 163 9.95 -1.58 10.82
C ASN A 163 9.70 -0.32 9.99
N GLU A 164 9.20 -0.50 8.77
CA GLU A 164 9.03 0.58 7.79
C GLU A 164 8.10 1.69 8.28
N SER A 165 6.93 1.35 8.81
CA SER A 165 5.94 2.35 9.25
C SER A 165 6.41 3.15 10.47
N ALA A 166 7.08 2.50 11.42
CA ALA A 166 7.67 3.18 12.58
C ALA A 166 8.73 4.19 12.14
N ARG A 167 9.63 3.80 11.23
CA ARG A 167 10.68 4.66 10.69
C ARG A 167 10.12 5.78 9.81
N GLY A 168 9.10 5.49 9.00
CA GLY A 168 8.40 6.50 8.20
C GLY A 168 7.71 7.56 9.06
N LYS A 169 7.04 7.17 10.15
CA LYS A 169 6.51 8.12 11.14
C LYS A 169 7.63 8.94 11.80
N ALA A 170 8.72 8.31 12.20
CA ALA A 170 9.86 9.01 12.79
C ALA A 170 10.46 10.05 11.84
N TYR A 171 10.58 9.71 10.55
CA TYR A 171 11.02 10.63 9.50
C TYR A 171 10.09 11.85 9.39
N LEU A 172 8.77 11.63 9.28
CA LEU A 172 7.78 12.70 9.18
C LEU A 172 7.84 13.64 10.39
N LEU A 173 7.93 13.09 11.60
CA LEU A 173 8.00 13.90 12.82
C LEU A 173 9.31 14.67 12.94
N LYS A 174 10.43 14.04 12.59
CA LYS A 174 11.75 14.70 12.61
C LYS A 174 11.79 15.88 11.63
N LYS A 175 11.23 15.71 10.43
CA LYS A 175 11.31 16.72 9.36
C LYS A 175 10.23 17.79 9.47
N TYR A 176 9.01 17.40 9.86
CA TYR A 176 7.81 18.25 9.75
C TYR A 176 6.99 18.36 11.05
N GLY A 177 7.36 17.66 12.12
CA GLY A 177 6.59 17.62 13.36
C GLY A 177 6.40 18.98 14.05
N ASN A 178 7.27 19.96 13.74
CA ASN A 178 7.22 21.32 14.26
C ASN A 178 6.52 22.31 13.33
N ASP A 179 5.88 21.87 12.24
CA ASP A 179 5.13 22.77 11.35
C ASP A 179 3.89 23.33 12.08
N LYS A 180 3.96 24.63 12.42
CA LYS A 180 2.92 25.35 13.17
C LYS A 180 1.68 25.69 12.34
N SER A 181 1.70 25.45 11.03
CA SER A 181 0.53 25.67 10.16
C SER A 181 -0.53 24.57 10.34
N LEU A 182 -0.19 23.44 10.97
CA LEU A 182 -1.11 22.34 11.21
C LEU A 182 -1.80 22.46 12.58
N ASP A 183 -3.12 22.52 12.55
CA ASP A 183 -3.96 22.39 13.75
C ASP A 183 -5.04 21.32 13.51
N PRO A 184 -5.00 20.15 14.18
CA PRO A 184 -4.01 19.72 15.19
C PRO A 184 -2.60 19.45 14.64
N PRO A 185 -1.58 19.29 15.51
CA PRO A 185 -0.21 19.03 15.08
C PRO A 185 -0.06 17.69 14.34
N LEU A 186 1.00 17.58 13.52
CA LEU A 186 1.26 16.41 12.67
C LEU A 186 1.30 15.08 13.46
N SER A 187 1.80 15.08 14.70
CA SER A 187 1.84 13.88 15.55
C SER A 187 0.48 13.24 15.81
N LYS A 188 -0.60 14.04 15.76
CA LYS A 188 -1.99 13.59 15.90
C LYS A 188 -2.66 13.29 14.57
N ARG A 189 -1.92 13.40 13.46
CA ARG A 189 -2.42 13.20 12.09
C ARG A 189 -1.80 11.99 11.40
N ILE A 190 -0.91 11.25 12.07
CA ILE A 190 -0.23 10.09 11.51
C ILE A 190 -0.76 8.81 12.15
N PHE A 191 -1.35 7.96 11.31
CA PHE A 191 -1.63 6.56 11.61
C PHE A 191 -0.43 5.68 11.24
N VAL A 192 -0.23 4.61 12.02
CA VAL A 192 0.83 3.60 11.80
C VAL A 192 0.19 2.23 11.67
N GLU A 193 0.49 1.54 10.57
CA GLU A 193 0.16 0.14 10.32
C GLU A 193 1.48 -0.65 10.20
N PRO A 194 1.91 -1.37 11.25
CA PRO A 194 3.27 -1.92 11.34
C PRO A 194 3.39 -3.41 10.97
N PHE A 195 2.39 -4.01 10.32
CA PHE A 195 2.35 -5.46 10.12
C PHE A 195 2.45 -5.89 8.67
N ALA A 196 2.21 -5.00 7.71
CA ALA A 196 2.25 -5.36 6.30
C ALA A 196 3.68 -5.55 5.78
N THR A 197 4.02 -6.75 5.31
CA THR A 197 5.31 -7.04 4.66
C THR A 197 5.23 -7.13 3.14
N THR A 198 4.04 -6.94 2.57
CA THR A 198 3.77 -7.03 1.13
C THR A 198 2.76 -5.96 0.70
N SER A 199 2.77 -5.59 -0.59
CA SER A 199 1.78 -4.65 -1.15
C SER A 199 0.32 -5.08 -0.91
N PRO A 200 -0.10 -6.36 -1.13
CA PRO A 200 -1.44 -6.81 -0.75
C PRO A 200 -1.76 -6.62 0.73
N ALA A 201 -0.81 -6.92 1.63
CA ALA A 201 -1.02 -6.73 3.06
C ALA A 201 -1.14 -5.25 3.44
N ASN A 202 -0.36 -4.37 2.81
CA ASN A 202 -0.43 -2.92 3.02
C ASN A 202 -1.84 -2.41 2.72
N ILE A 203 -2.36 -2.73 1.53
CA ILE A 203 -3.70 -2.29 1.12
C ILE A 203 -4.79 -2.95 1.98
N HIS A 204 -4.68 -4.24 2.27
CA HIS A 204 -5.68 -4.94 3.09
C HIS A 204 -5.78 -4.37 4.52
N ASN A 205 -4.65 -4.14 5.18
CA ASN A 205 -4.65 -3.61 6.54
C ASN A 205 -5.15 -2.15 6.55
N THR A 206 -4.78 -1.38 5.52
CA THR A 206 -5.30 -0.04 5.28
C THR A 206 -6.82 -0.06 5.10
N ASP A 207 -7.36 -0.92 4.24
CA ASP A 207 -8.81 -1.11 4.02
C ASP A 207 -9.53 -1.39 5.34
N LYS A 208 -9.04 -2.37 6.11
CA LYS A 208 -9.60 -2.70 7.43
C LYS A 208 -9.64 -1.47 8.34
N MET A 209 -8.56 -0.69 8.38
CA MET A 209 -8.45 0.48 9.23
C MET A 209 -9.37 1.62 8.77
N CYS A 210 -9.38 1.95 7.48
CA CYS A 210 -10.28 2.93 6.88
C CYS A 210 -11.75 2.58 7.16
N ARG A 211 -12.15 1.32 6.97
CA ARG A 211 -13.53 0.87 7.25
C ARG A 211 -13.91 1.04 8.71
N LYS A 212 -13.04 0.69 9.65
CA LYS A 212 -13.27 0.94 11.08
C LYS A 212 -13.36 2.43 11.43
N LEU A 213 -12.63 3.28 10.71
CA LEU A 213 -12.66 4.73 10.86
C LEU A 213 -13.85 5.38 10.14
N GLY A 214 -14.64 4.63 9.35
CA GLY A 214 -15.70 5.19 8.52
C GLY A 214 -15.14 6.10 7.42
N VAL A 215 -13.96 5.77 6.89
CA VAL A 215 -13.34 6.45 5.76
C VAL A 215 -13.67 5.66 4.50
N GLU A 216 -14.32 6.31 3.53
CA GLU A 216 -14.75 5.68 2.28
C GLU A 216 -13.65 5.64 1.22
N GLN A 217 -12.79 6.66 1.20
CA GLN A 217 -11.77 6.86 0.17
C GLN A 217 -10.44 7.26 0.80
N SER A 218 -9.34 6.83 0.18
CA SER A 218 -8.00 7.24 0.56
C SER A 218 -7.10 7.35 -0.66
N PHE A 219 -6.09 8.20 -0.57
CA PHE A 219 -5.07 8.34 -1.61
C PHE A 219 -3.89 7.43 -1.29
N VAL A 220 -3.59 6.46 -2.15
CA VAL A 220 -2.35 5.69 -2.07
C VAL A 220 -1.24 6.46 -2.76
N ILE A 221 -0.25 6.88 -1.97
CA ILE A 221 0.88 7.68 -2.41
C ILE A 221 2.00 6.75 -2.86
N THR A 222 2.09 6.53 -4.16
CA THR A 222 3.09 5.65 -4.78
C THR A 222 3.59 6.21 -6.12
N GLU A 223 4.59 5.56 -6.70
CA GLU A 223 5.14 5.89 -8.01
C GLU A 223 4.22 5.32 -9.10
N CYS A 224 3.76 6.14 -10.05
CA CYS A 224 2.89 5.70 -11.15
C CYS A 224 3.63 5.57 -12.49
N ASP A 225 4.91 5.94 -12.54
CA ASP A 225 5.68 6.06 -13.78
C ASP A 225 6.45 4.77 -14.08
N GLY A 226 5.81 3.86 -14.81
CA GLY A 226 6.45 2.66 -15.37
C GLY A 226 5.80 1.35 -14.95
N VAL A 227 5.93 0.33 -15.79
CA VAL A 227 5.24 -0.98 -15.64
C VAL A 227 5.75 -1.82 -14.47
N THR A 228 6.92 -1.49 -13.92
CA THR A 228 7.49 -2.16 -12.75
C THR A 228 7.22 -1.42 -11.46
N THR A 229 6.44 -0.33 -11.49
CA THR A 229 6.15 0.46 -10.30
C THR A 229 4.99 -0.14 -9.51
N GLN A 230 4.98 0.14 -8.21
CA GLN A 230 3.86 -0.24 -7.36
C GLN A 230 2.56 0.48 -7.78
N GLY A 231 2.61 1.71 -8.31
CA GLY A 231 1.42 2.38 -8.85
C GLY A 231 0.85 1.66 -10.06
N PHE A 232 1.68 1.22 -11.01
CA PHE A 232 1.20 0.39 -12.11
C PHE A 232 0.56 -0.91 -11.62
N TYR A 233 1.20 -1.56 -10.65
CA TYR A 233 0.71 -2.80 -10.04
C TYR A 233 -0.69 -2.68 -9.42
N LEU A 234 -0.97 -1.53 -8.77
CA LEU A 234 -2.26 -1.22 -8.15
C LEU A 234 -3.30 -0.70 -9.17
N GLU A 235 -2.94 0.27 -10.00
CA GLU A 235 -3.84 0.88 -10.99
C GLU A 235 -4.35 -0.14 -12.01
N ASN A 236 -3.51 -1.12 -12.37
CA ASN A 236 -3.86 -2.16 -13.33
C ASN A 236 -4.17 -3.48 -12.62
N HIS A 237 -4.73 -3.45 -11.40
CA HIS A 237 -4.89 -4.64 -10.56
C HIS A 237 -5.59 -5.84 -11.23
N VAL A 238 -6.50 -5.58 -12.17
CA VAL A 238 -7.21 -6.60 -12.97
C VAL A 238 -6.27 -7.30 -13.96
N ILE A 239 -5.31 -6.57 -14.53
CA ILE A 239 -4.37 -7.07 -15.55
C ILE A 239 -3.06 -7.53 -14.90
N SER A 240 -2.68 -6.90 -13.79
CA SER A 240 -1.54 -7.29 -12.97
C SER A 240 -1.86 -8.52 -12.13
N THR A 241 -0.87 -9.04 -11.40
CA THR A 241 -1.09 -10.16 -10.48
C THR A 241 -1.67 -9.72 -9.13
N PHE A 242 -2.07 -8.45 -8.95
CA PHE A 242 -2.46 -7.91 -7.65
C PHE A 242 -3.67 -8.63 -7.07
N ASP A 243 -4.77 -8.75 -7.81
CA ASP A 243 -5.99 -9.38 -7.31
C ASP A 243 -5.76 -10.85 -6.96
N SER A 244 -4.98 -11.57 -7.79
CA SER A 244 -4.60 -12.95 -7.50
C SER A 244 -3.79 -13.04 -6.21
N ARG A 245 -2.78 -12.18 -6.04
CA ARG A 245 -1.97 -12.15 -4.82
C ARG A 245 -2.78 -11.73 -3.61
N CYS A 246 -3.79 -10.87 -3.75
CA CYS A 246 -4.69 -10.53 -2.65
C CYS A 246 -5.52 -11.73 -2.22
N ARG A 247 -6.08 -12.50 -3.16
CA ARG A 247 -6.76 -13.76 -2.84
C ARG A 247 -5.84 -14.75 -2.13
N ASP A 248 -4.59 -14.87 -2.58
CA ASP A 248 -3.61 -15.79 -1.97
C ASP A 248 -3.15 -15.35 -0.58
N VAL A 249 -2.90 -14.05 -0.38
CA VAL A 249 -2.29 -13.51 0.85
C VAL A 249 -3.34 -13.18 1.91
N VAL A 250 -4.49 -12.61 1.50
CA VAL A 250 -5.51 -12.08 2.42
C VAL A 250 -6.91 -12.66 2.20
N GLY A 251 -7.05 -13.65 1.31
CA GLY A 251 -8.29 -14.42 1.12
C GLY A 251 -9.38 -13.73 0.30
N ARG A 252 -9.14 -12.53 -0.22
CA ARG A 252 -10.11 -11.76 -1.04
C ARG A 252 -9.42 -10.68 -1.87
N GLU A 253 -10.14 -10.12 -2.84
CA GLU A 253 -9.78 -8.87 -3.50
C GLU A 253 -9.94 -7.67 -2.56
N VAL A 254 -9.16 -6.62 -2.79
CA VAL A 254 -9.11 -5.42 -1.95
C VAL A 254 -9.35 -4.16 -2.77
N GLY A 255 -10.56 -3.62 -2.63
CA GLY A 255 -11.00 -2.34 -3.19
C GLY A 255 -10.85 -2.19 -4.70
N ASP A 256 -11.11 -0.97 -5.17
CA ASP A 256 -10.97 -0.56 -6.58
C ASP A 256 -9.95 0.59 -6.64
N PHE A 257 -9.24 0.71 -7.76
CA PHE A 257 -8.19 1.70 -7.93
C PHE A 257 -8.45 2.56 -9.16
N SER A 258 -8.30 3.86 -8.99
CA SER A 258 -8.33 4.80 -10.10
C SER A 258 -7.13 5.74 -10.06
N ARG A 259 -6.72 6.23 -11.22
CA ARG A 259 -5.70 7.28 -11.29
C ARG A 259 -6.32 8.62 -10.93
N TYR A 260 -5.64 9.36 -10.06
CA TYR A 260 -6.01 10.71 -9.69
C TYR A 260 -4.88 11.67 -10.04
N GLU A 261 -5.23 12.77 -10.70
CA GLU A 261 -4.26 13.76 -11.13
C GLU A 261 -4.42 15.04 -10.32
N ILE A 262 -3.32 15.51 -9.73
CA ILE A 262 -3.28 16.79 -9.04
C ILE A 262 -2.37 17.76 -9.79
N GLN A 263 -2.78 19.02 -9.86
CA GLN A 263 -1.90 20.11 -10.28
C GLN A 263 -1.20 20.67 -9.06
N VAL A 264 0.13 20.59 -9.03
CA VAL A 264 0.97 21.24 -8.02
C VAL A 264 1.42 22.58 -8.58
N ASP A 265 1.15 23.65 -7.84
CA ASP A 265 1.48 25.04 -8.19
C ASP A 265 1.02 25.49 -9.59
N GLY A 266 0.01 24.80 -10.15
CA GLY A 266 -0.52 25.05 -11.50
C GLY A 266 0.45 24.73 -12.64
N THR A 267 1.58 24.09 -12.39
CA THR A 267 2.63 23.84 -13.39
C THR A 267 3.03 22.37 -13.52
N GLU A 268 2.86 21.57 -12.47
CA GLU A 268 3.24 20.15 -12.47
C GLU A 268 2.01 19.26 -12.26
N THR A 269 1.72 18.38 -13.22
CA THR A 269 0.73 17.32 -13.03
C THR A 269 1.39 16.16 -12.30
N ARG A 270 0.83 15.74 -11.17
CA ARG A 270 1.27 14.56 -10.43
C ARG A 270 0.16 13.52 -10.40
N HIS A 271 0.58 12.26 -10.56
CA HIS A 271 -0.31 11.11 -10.48
C HIS A 271 -0.29 10.53 -9.06
N LEU A 272 -1.47 10.31 -8.52
CA LEU A 272 -1.77 9.56 -7.31
C LEU A 272 -2.64 8.35 -7.69
N VAL A 273 -2.61 7.32 -6.86
CA VAL A 273 -3.57 6.21 -6.97
C VAL A 273 -4.68 6.47 -5.95
N LEU A 274 -5.90 6.66 -6.41
CA LEU A 274 -7.08 6.75 -5.57
C LEU A 274 -7.59 5.34 -5.28
N TYR A 275 -7.76 5.04 -4.00
CA TYR A 275 -8.28 3.77 -3.52
C TYR A 275 -9.72 3.95 -3.04
N HIS A 276 -10.62 3.15 -3.61
CA HIS A 276 -12.04 3.12 -3.25
C HIS A 276 -12.34 1.90 -2.40
N ASN A 277 -12.82 2.11 -1.17
CA ASN A 277 -13.33 1.02 -0.34
C ASN A 277 -14.64 0.50 -0.95
N ILE A 278 -14.62 -0.71 -1.54
CA ILE A 278 -15.76 -1.28 -2.26
C ILE A 278 -16.95 -1.65 -1.36
N ALA A 279 -16.74 -1.86 -0.05
CA ALA A 279 -17.78 -2.43 0.80
C ALA A 279 -18.34 -1.44 1.83
N PRO A 280 -19.66 -1.17 1.83
CA PRO A 280 -20.27 -0.26 2.79
C PRO A 280 -20.15 -0.81 4.23
N ALA A 281 -20.11 0.09 5.21
CA ALA A 281 -19.79 -0.21 6.61
C ALA A 281 -20.75 -1.21 7.29
N ASN A 282 -21.92 -1.45 6.70
CA ASN A 282 -22.97 -2.35 7.18
C ASN A 282 -22.69 -3.85 6.93
N GLU A 283 -21.69 -4.24 6.14
CA GLU A 283 -21.29 -5.66 6.01
C GLU A 283 -20.28 -6.14 7.07
N ILE A 284 -19.84 -5.28 7.99
CA ILE A 284 -18.86 -5.63 9.03
C ILE A 284 -19.40 -6.71 10.01
N ALA A 285 -20.73 -6.86 10.11
CA ALA A 285 -21.34 -7.84 11.01
C ALA A 285 -21.20 -9.29 10.53
N SER A 286 -21.09 -9.56 9.22
CA SER A 286 -21.04 -10.94 8.68
C SER A 286 -19.63 -11.51 8.55
N LEU A 287 -18.59 -10.66 8.48
CA LEU A 287 -17.20 -11.10 8.35
C LEU A 287 -16.51 -11.48 9.68
N ARG A 288 -17.20 -11.35 10.82
CA ARG A 288 -16.66 -11.76 12.15
C ARG A 288 -16.49 -13.28 12.32
N TYR A 289 -16.87 -14.10 11.34
CA TYR A 289 -16.88 -15.57 11.45
C TYR A 289 -16.25 -16.31 10.27
N ALA A 290 -15.52 -15.63 9.38
CA ALA A 290 -14.83 -16.28 8.27
C ALA A 290 -13.31 -16.41 8.52
N TYR A 291 -12.91 -16.90 9.71
CA TYR A 291 -11.60 -17.46 10.02
C TYR A 291 -11.72 -18.48 11.16
#